data_AF-A0A2E4AAE2-F1
#
_entry.id   AF-A0A2E4AAE2-F1
#
_cell.length_a   1.000
_cell.length_b   1.000
_cell.length_c   1.000
_cell.angle_alpha   90.00
_cell.angle_beta   90.00
_cell.angle_gamma   90.00
#
_symmetry.space_group_name_H-M   'P 1'
#
loop_
_entity.id
_entity.type
_entity.pdbx_description
1 polymer ?
#
loop_
_entity_poly.entity_id
_entity_poly.type
_entity_poly.pdbx_seq_one_letter_code
_entity_poly.pdbx_strand_id
1 'polypeptide(L)'
;MIWQFDIIILIFLVVTAVIALRVKDLLGASMVFGIYSFLICLLWAEMGAVDVAFTEAAVGAGVSTVIMIATVFSTTRRSKD
;
A
#
# COMPACT_ATOMS: atom_id res chain seq x y z
N MET A 1 -8.42 -14.95 13.19
CA MET A 1 -9.00 -15.64 12.02
C MET A 1 -10.50 -15.39 11.93
N ILE A 2 -10.89 -14.14 11.66
CA ILE A 2 -12.24 -13.71 11.32
C ILE A 2 -12.31 -13.72 9.80
N TRP A 3 -12.71 -14.85 9.21
CA TRP A 3 -12.66 -15.06 7.76
C TRP A 3 -13.38 -13.96 6.94
N GLN A 4 -14.42 -13.33 7.49
CA GLN A 4 -15.10 -12.21 6.84
C GLN A 4 -14.19 -10.99 6.70
N PHE A 5 -13.36 -10.71 7.71
CA PHE A 5 -12.40 -9.61 7.69
C PHE A 5 -11.31 -9.86 6.64
N ASP A 6 -10.80 -11.09 6.55
CA ASP A 6 -9.78 -11.46 5.57
C ASP A 6 -10.28 -11.27 4.14
N ILE A 7 -11.50 -11.74 3.84
CA ILE A 7 -12.12 -11.56 2.52
C ILE A 7 -12.29 -10.08 2.20
N ILE A 8 -12.76 -9.27 3.16
CA ILE A 8 -12.92 -7.84 2.96
C ILE A 8 -11.57 -7.21 2.62
N ILE A 9 -10.53 -7.46 3.42
CA ILE A 9 -9.20 -6.91 3.16
C ILE A 9 -8.66 -7.35 1.80
N LEU A 10 -8.78 -8.63 1.45
CA LEU A 10 -8.31 -9.14 0.15
C LEU A 10 -9.01 -8.44 -1.02
N ILE A 11 -10.31 -8.16 -0.92
CA ILE A 11 -11.04 -7.39 -1.93
C ILE A 11 -10.47 -5.96 -2.02
N PHE A 12 -10.29 -5.28 -0.89
CA PHE A 12 -9.70 -3.94 -0.86
C PHE A 12 -8.27 -3.92 -1.41
N LEU A 13 -7.49 -4.99 -1.17
CA LEU A 13 -6.12 -5.15 -1.64
C LEU A 13 -6.08 -5.26 -3.17
N VAL A 14 -6.96 -6.05 -3.78
CA VAL A 14 -7.11 -6.12 -5.24
C VAL A 14 -7.56 -4.76 -5.81
N VAL A 15 -8.55 -4.11 -5.19
CA VAL A 15 -9.06 -2.83 -5.66
C VAL A 15 -7.97 -1.75 -5.61
N THR A 16 -7.25 -1.63 -4.50
CA THR A 16 -6.16 -0.66 -4.34
C THR A 16 -5.00 -0.94 -5.28
N ALA A 17 -4.66 -2.20 -5.53
CA ALA A 17 -3.65 -2.58 -6.53
C ALA A 17 -4.05 -2.13 -7.94
N VAL A 18 -5.30 -2.39 -8.35
CA VAL A 18 -5.81 -1.95 -9.67
C VAL A 18 -5.81 -0.43 -9.76
N ILE A 19 -6.24 0.28 -8.72
CA ILE A 19 -6.23 1.75 -8.71
C ILE A 19 -4.80 2.27 -8.82
N ALA A 20 -3.85 1.74 -8.05
CA ALA A 20 -2.45 2.17 -8.07
C ALA A 20 -1.83 2.07 -9.47
N LEU A 21 -2.17 1.02 -10.22
CA LEU A 21 -1.69 0.82 -11.60
C LEU A 21 -2.38 1.70 -12.64
N ARG A 22 -3.58 2.22 -12.35
CA ARG A 22 -4.38 3.02 -13.30
C ARG A 22 -4.21 4.53 -13.12
N VAL A 23 -3.74 4.97 -11.95
CA VAL A 23 -3.57 6.39 -11.65
C VAL A 23 -2.34 6.95 -12.37
N LYS A 24 -2.54 7.92 -13.26
CA LYS A 24 -1.44 8.61 -13.97
C LYS A 24 -0.71 9.67 -13.12
N ASP A 25 -1.30 10.10 -12.01
CA ASP A 25 -0.63 11.00 -11.04
C ASP A 25 0.24 10.16 -10.10
N LEU A 26 1.56 10.23 -10.25
CA LEU A 26 2.52 9.44 -9.49
C LEU A 26 2.44 9.70 -7.98
N LEU A 27 2.04 10.91 -7.57
CA LEU A 27 1.77 11.19 -6.15
C LEU A 27 0.53 10.41 -5.69
N GLY A 28 -0.54 10.43 -6.48
CA GLY A 28 -1.75 9.65 -6.22
C GLY A 28 -1.48 8.15 -6.19
N ALA A 29 -0.72 7.63 -7.17
CA ALA A 29 -0.32 6.24 -7.22
C ALA A 29 0.50 5.84 -5.98
N SER A 30 1.42 6.69 -5.52
CA SER A 30 2.20 6.43 -4.32
C SER A 30 1.37 6.36 -3.05
N MET A 31 0.37 7.22 -2.90
CA MET A 31 -0.53 7.19 -1.75
C MET A 31 -1.40 5.93 -1.75
N VAL A 32 -1.94 5.54 -2.92
CA VAL A 32 -2.74 4.33 -3.04
C VAL A 32 -1.89 3.07 -2.78
N PHE A 33 -0.64 3.07 -3.23
CA PHE A 33 0.31 1.99 -2.93
C PHE A 33 0.64 1.90 -1.43
N GLY A 34 0.78 3.03 -0.73
CA GLY A 34 0.93 3.06 0.73
C GLY A 34 -0.30 2.48 1.46
N ILE A 35 -1.51 2.78 1.00
CA ILE A 35 -2.76 2.19 1.53
C ILE A 35 -2.76 0.67 1.30
N TYR A 36 -2.36 0.21 0.12
CA TYR A 36 -2.22 -1.22 -0.18
C TYR A 36 -1.28 -1.92 0.81
N SER A 37 -0.10 -1.34 1.07
CA SER A 37 0.88 -1.89 2.01
C SER A 37 0.35 -1.89 3.46
N PHE A 38 -0.42 -0.87 3.86
CA PHE A 38 -1.07 -0.87 5.16
C PHE A 38 -2.15 -1.97 5.29
N LEU A 39 -2.91 -2.23 4.22
CA LEU A 39 -3.93 -3.29 4.21
C LEU A 39 -3.31 -4.68 4.37
N ILE A 40 -2.18 -4.97 3.72
CA ILE A 40 -1.51 -6.26 3.88
C ILE A 40 -0.88 -6.41 5.28
N CYS A 41 -0.39 -5.31 5.87
CA CYS A 41 0.03 -5.28 7.27
C CYS A 41 -1.10 -5.68 8.23
N LEU A 42 -2.32 -5.16 8.03
CA LEU A 42 -3.47 -5.53 8.86
C LEU A 42 -3.82 -7.02 8.75
N LEU A 43 -3.70 -7.57 7.54
CA LEU A 43 -3.93 -9.00 7.30
C LEU A 43 -2.86 -9.86 8.00
N TRP A 44 -1.59 -9.45 8.00
CA TRP A 44 -0.53 -10.15 8.73
C TRP A 44 -0.70 -10.07 10.25
N ALA A 45 -1.15 -8.93 10.77
CA ALA A 45 -1.47 -8.78 12.19
C ALA A 45 -2.63 -9.70 12.61
N GLU A 46 -3.66 -9.81 11.76
CA GLU A 46 -4.81 -10.69 11.98
C GLU A 46 -4.40 -12.17 12.02
N MET A 47 -3.52 -12.57 11.09
CA MET A 47 -3.04 -13.94 10.99
C MET A 47 -2.08 -14.36 12.12
N GLY A 48 -1.80 -13.47 13.08
CA GLY A 48 -0.88 -13.72 14.18
C GLY A 48 0.61 -13.55 13.82
N ALA A 49 0.92 -13.04 12.62
CA ALA A 49 2.29 -12.76 12.17
C ALA A 49 2.69 -11.31 12.51
N VAL A 50 2.73 -11.01 13.81
CA VAL A 50 2.93 -9.65 14.33
C VAL A 50 4.29 -9.05 13.94
N ASP A 51 5.36 -9.87 13.93
CA ASP A 51 6.70 -9.41 13.55
C ASP A 51 6.73 -8.90 12.11
N VAL A 52 6.12 -9.65 11.18
CA VAL A 52 6.04 -9.27 9.76
C VAL A 52 5.15 -8.04 9.59
N ALA A 53 4.03 -7.97 10.30
CA ALA A 53 3.13 -6.82 10.28
C ALA A 53 3.85 -5.52 10.72
N PHE A 54 4.62 -5.54 11.81
CA PHE A 54 5.38 -4.37 12.24
C PHE A 54 6.42 -3.93 11.22
N THR A 55 7.11 -4.89 10.59
CA THR A 55 8.09 -4.55 9.55
C THR A 55 7.43 -3.91 8.33
N GLU A 56 6.23 -4.36 7.96
CA GLU A 56 5.47 -3.79 6.85
C GLU A 56 4.92 -2.40 7.17
N ALA A 57 4.39 -2.20 8.38
CA ALA A 57 3.93 -0.90 8.83
C ALA A 57 5.06 0.14 8.79
N ALA A 58 6.25 -0.24 9.25
CA ALA A 58 7.41 0.65 9.29
C ALA A 58 8.01 0.87 7.90
N VAL A 59 8.30 -0.20 7.16
CA VAL A 59 9.08 -0.14 5.91
C VAL A 59 8.18 0.07 4.70
N GLY A 60 7.13 -0.74 4.56
CA GLY A 60 6.19 -0.67 3.44
C GLY A 60 5.33 0.58 3.52
N ALA A 61 4.39 0.63 4.46
CA ALA A 61 3.44 1.74 4.57
C ALA A 61 4.12 3.05 4.97
N GLY A 62 5.13 3.00 5.85
CA GLY A 62 5.87 4.16 6.32
C GLY A 62 6.94 4.64 5.35
N VAL A 63 8.13 4.04 5.42
CA VAL A 63 9.34 4.54 4.76
C VAL A 63 9.20 4.56 3.23
N SER A 64 8.68 3.49 2.61
CA SER A 64 8.61 3.40 1.16
C SER A 64 7.69 4.46 0.56
N THR A 65 6.54 4.74 1.22
CA THR A 65 5.62 5.81 0.81
C THR A 65 6.30 7.18 0.86
N VAL A 66 7.04 7.48 1.93
CA VAL A 66 7.77 8.75 2.07
C VAL A 66 8.85 8.88 0.99
N ILE A 67 9.61 7.81 0.72
CA ILE A 67 10.64 7.80 -0.33
C ILE A 67 10.00 8.00 -1.71
N MET A 68 8.87 7.34 -2.01
CA MET A 68 8.16 7.52 -3.27
C MET A 68 7.64 8.95 -3.43
N ILE A 69 7.07 9.55 -2.39
CA ILE A 69 6.63 10.95 -2.41
C ILE A 69 7.83 11.89 -2.65
N ALA A 70 8.94 11.68 -1.94
CA ALA A 70 10.16 12.46 -2.13
C ALA A 70 10.72 12.33 -3.56
N THR A 71 10.69 11.11 -4.11
CA THR A 71 11.11 10.83 -5.49
C THR A 71 10.23 11.56 -6.49
N VAL A 72 8.91 11.55 -6.32
CA VAL A 72 7.97 12.29 -7.17
C VAL A 72 8.21 13.79 -7.08
N PHE A 73 8.53 14.31 -5.89
CA PHE A 73 8.86 15.72 -5.68
C PHE A 73 10.14 16.12 -6.41
N SER A 74 11.13 15.24 -6.49
CA SER A 74 12.39 15.47 -7.22
C SER A 74 12.32 15.14 -8.71
N THR A 75 11.23 14.58 -9.21
CA THR A 75 11.09 14.15 -10.61
C THR A 75 9.84 14.75 -11.27
N THR A 76 9.01 13.93 -11.92
CA THR A 76 7.81 14.37 -12.63
C THR A 76 6.59 13.73 -11.99
N ARG A 77 5.46 14.46 -11.98
CA ARG A 77 4.23 14.02 -11.33
C ARG A 77 3.33 13.14 -12.19
N ARG A 78 3.47 13.16 -13.51
CA ARG A 78 2.62 12.38 -14.44
C ARG A 78 3.44 11.27 -15.10
N SER A 79 2.87 10.08 -15.23
CA SER A 79 3.44 9.04 -16.08
C SER A 79 3.30 9.41 -17.56
N LYS A 80 4.19 8.89 -18.42
CA LYS A 80 4.27 9.23 -19.86
C LYS A 80 3.71 8.11 -20.76
N ASP A 81 3.01 7.17 -20.15
CA ASP A 81 2.43 5.95 -20.73
C ASP A 81 0.94 6.13 -21.09
#